data_AF-A0A6J6J4B0-F1
#
_entry.id   AF-A0A6J6J4B0-F1
#
_cell.length_a   1.000
_cell.length_b   1.000
_cell.length_c   1.000
_cell.angle_alpha   90.00
_cell.angle_beta   90.00
_cell.angle_gamma   90.00
#
_symmetry.space_group_name_H-M   'P 1'
#
loop_
_entity.id
_entity.type
_entity.pdbx_description
1 polymer ?
#
loop_
_entity_poly.entity_id
_entity_poly.type
_entity_poly.pdbx_seq_one_letter_code
_entity_poly.pdbx_strand_id
1 'polypeptide(L)' 'MIPKNSLGRDQLAKLKVYRGAEHPHAAQKPAKFIIDQVAQ' A
#
# COMPACT_ATOMS: atom_id res chain seq x y z
N MET A 1 -8.85 5.34 8.96
CA MET A 1 -7.62 4.58 9.18
C MET A 1 -6.49 5.30 8.48
N ILE A 2 -5.83 6.20 9.21
CA ILE A 2 -4.65 7.06 8.94
C ILE A 2 -4.90 8.32 9.83
N PRO A 3 -3.88 8.87 10.52
CA PRO A 3 -4.05 10.09 11.32
C PRO A 3 -4.47 11.31 10.49
N LYS A 4 -5.33 12.18 11.02
CA LYS A 4 -5.79 13.40 10.32
C LYS A 4 -4.83 14.58 10.55
N ASN A 5 -3.59 14.47 10.08
CA ASN A 5 -2.56 15.49 10.25
C ASN A 5 -1.60 15.55 9.04
N SER A 6 -0.51 16.33 9.14
CA SER A 6 0.53 16.41 8.10
C SER A 6 1.13 15.04 7.77
N LEU A 7 1.54 14.28 8.79
CA LEU A 7 2.10 12.94 8.61
C LEU A 7 1.12 11.99 7.90
N GLY A 8 -0.17 12.08 8.19
CA GLY A 8 -1.19 11.28 7.51
C GLY A 8 -1.31 11.60 6.02
N ARG A 9 -1.17 12.88 5.63
CA ARG A 9 -1.13 13.28 4.21
C ARG A 9 0.07 12.66 3.51
N ASP A 10 1.22 12.63 4.17
CA ASP A 10 2.44 12.02 3.63
C ASP A 10 2.31 10.50 3.49
N GLN A 11 1.63 9.83 4.43
CA GLN A 11 1.34 8.40 4.35
C GLN A 11 0.38 8.09 3.19
N LEU A 12 -0.68 8.89 3.00
CA LEU A 12 -1.63 8.72 1.90
C LEU A 12 -0.96 8.85 0.52
N ALA A 13 0.04 9.72 0.38
CA ALA A 13 0.76 9.90 -0.88
C ALA A 13 1.49 8.61 -1.36
N LYS A 14 1.82 7.68 -0.45
CA LYS A 14 2.47 6.40 -0.75
C LYS A 14 1.50 5.31 -1.22
N LEU A 15 0.21 5.44 -0.91
CA LEU A 15 -0.81 4.46 -1.31
C LEU A 15 -1.15 4.63 -2.80
N LYS A 16 -1.11 3.53 -3.56
CA LYS A 16 -1.51 3.47 -4.97
C LYS A 16 -2.56 2.37 -5.14
N VAL A 17 -3.75 2.74 -5.60
CA VAL A 17 -4.88 1.82 -5.82
C VAL A 17 -5.20 1.78 -7.30
N TYR A 18 -5.24 0.57 -7.86
CA TYR A 18 -5.51 0.32 -9.27
C TYR A 18 -6.82 -0.45 -9.41
N ARG A 19 -7.62 -0.12 -10.43
CA ARG A 19 -8.90 -0.80 -10.69
C ARG A 19 -8.71 -2.21 -11.25
N GLY A 20 -7.71 -2.39 -12.13
CA GLY A 20 -7.41 -3.66 -12.80
C GLY A 20 -6.31 -4.46 -12.09
N ALA A 21 -5.96 -5.61 -12.66
CA ALA A 21 -4.94 -6.50 -12.12
C ALA A 21 -3.49 -6.01 -12.33
N GLU A 22 -3.29 -5.04 -13.24
CA GLU A 22 -1.96 -4.53 -13.61
C GLU A 22 -1.66 -3.16 -12.99
N HIS A 23 -0.37 -2.88 -12.79
CA HIS A 23 0.13 -1.59 -12.31
C HIS A 23 1.46 -1.20 -13.00
N PRO A 24 1.77 0.10 -13.20
CA PRO A 24 2.97 0.54 -13.92
C PRO A 24 4.28 0.44 -13.11
N HIS A 25 4.24 -0.06 -11.87
CA HIS A 25 5.36 -0.04 -10.91
C HIS A 25 6.32 -1.25 -11.03
N ALA A 26 6.37 -1.94 -12.17
CA ALA A 26 7.18 -3.15 -12.34
C ALA A 26 8.68 -2.90 -12.09
N ALA A 27 9.19 -1.71 -12.42
CA ALA A 27 10.58 -1.32 -12.19
C ALA A 27 11.00 -1.36 -10.71
N GLN A 28 10.04 -1.23 -9.78
CA GLN A 28 10.28 -1.25 -8.34
C GLN A 28 10.40 -2.68 -7.77
N LYS A 29 10.16 -3.71 -8.61
CA LYS A 29 10.15 -5.13 -8.19
C LYS A 29 9.31 -5.38 -6.92
N PRO A 30 8.00 -5.02 -6.92
CA PRO A 30 7.17 -5.15 -5.73
C PRO A 30 7.02 -6.61 -5.29
N ALA A 31 7.11 -6.84 -3.98
CA ALA A 31 6.87 -8.16 -3.39
C ALA A 31 5.38 -8.38 -3.14
N LYS A 32 4.89 -9.60 -3.42
CA LYS A 32 3.52 -10.00 -3.06
C LYS A 32 3.42 -10.12 -1.54
N PHE A 33 2.45 -9.43 -0.96
CA PHE A 33 2.15 -9.49 0.47
C PHE A 33 0.77 -10.14 0.65
N ILE A 34 0.73 -11.26 1.37
CA ILE A 34 -0.50 -11.98 1.71
C ILE A 34 -0.78 -11.67 3.19
N ILE A 35 -2.02 -11.27 3.48
CA ILE A 35 -2.45 -11.01 4.86
C ILE A 35 -2.83 -12.36 5.47
N ASP A 36 -2.09 -12.81 6.49
CA ASP A 36 -2.34 -14.04 7.24
C ASP A 36 -2.60 -13.75 8.74
N GLN A 37 -3.13 -14.76 9.43
CA GLN A 37 -3.36 -14.69 10.88
C GLN A 37 -2.15 -15.26 11.60
N VAL A 38 -1.50 -14.44 12.42
CA VAL A 38 -0.42 -14.90 13.30
C VAL A 38 -1.03 -15.56 14.54
N ALA A 39 -0.44 -16.69 14.97
CA ALA A 39 -0.84 -17.38 16.20
C ALA A 39 -0.62 -16.47 17.43
N GLN A 40 -1.49 -16.64 18.42
CA GLN A 40 -1.56 -15.81 19.63
C GLN A 40 -0.49 -16.15 20.66
#